data_AF-A0A4Y9ZFI0-F1
#
_entry.id   AF-A0A4Y9ZFI0-F1
#
_cell.length_a   1.000
_cell.length_b   1.000
_cell.length_c   1.000
_cell.angle_alpha   90.00
_cell.angle_beta   90.00
_cell.angle_gamma   90.00
#
_symmetry.space_group_name_H-M   'P 1'
#
loop_
_entity.id
_entity.type
_entity.pdbx_description
1 polymer ?
#
loop_
_entity_poly.entity_id
_entity_poly.type
_entity_poly.pdbx_seq_one_letter_code
_entity_poly.pdbx_strand_id
1 'polypeptide(L)'
;MGIPLDKAEFLALFLETFIYGVFFTLCTITLIVLVRFRQSDNRRDGYLRLIAGIMLVLATSHLILDFVRAVHAFVIDRDELAPIGPAAYYESLNAPLFLAKTVLYWTQTMVGDGVIVWRCYVVYGRRILFVAFPIILMLGVFVSGVQVVNSLAHATLGSDIFTTAENWITVYFVLTMTINLYCSGASHGARLQPMAY
;
A
#
# COMPACT_ATOMS: atom_id res chain seq x y z
N MET A 1 -3.84 23.32 -17.57
CA MET A 1 -5.12 22.75 -18.03
C MET A 1 -5.14 21.31 -17.51
N GLY A 2 -5.76 21.10 -16.33
CA GLY A 2 -5.74 19.79 -15.65
C GLY A 2 -6.62 18.78 -16.38
N ILE A 3 -6.23 17.51 -16.34
CA ILE A 3 -7.10 16.41 -16.78
C ILE A 3 -8.32 16.42 -15.84
N PRO A 4 -9.56 16.38 -16.37
CA PRO A 4 -10.73 16.34 -15.52
C PRO A 4 -10.73 15.04 -14.68
N LEU A 5 -11.20 15.15 -13.43
CA LEU A 5 -11.02 14.15 -12.37
C LEU A 5 -11.57 12.77 -12.75
N ASP A 6 -12.67 12.75 -13.49
CA ASP A 6 -13.29 11.55 -14.06
C ASP A 6 -12.34 10.79 -15.01
N LYS A 7 -11.70 11.48 -15.95
CA LYS A 7 -10.74 10.85 -16.88
C LYS A 7 -9.49 10.36 -16.16
N ALA A 8 -9.04 11.10 -15.14
CA ALA A 8 -7.90 10.72 -14.33
C ALA A 8 -8.18 9.44 -13.53
N GLU A 9 -9.34 9.33 -12.89
CA GLU A 9 -9.75 8.14 -12.14
C GLU A 9 -9.91 6.92 -13.07
N PHE A 10 -10.50 7.08 -14.26
CA PHE A 10 -10.61 5.97 -15.21
C PHE A 10 -9.24 5.44 -15.67
N LEU A 11 -8.31 6.35 -15.97
CA LEU A 11 -6.94 5.98 -16.33
C LEU A 11 -6.21 5.33 -15.16
N ALA A 12 -6.41 5.83 -13.94
CA ALA A 12 -5.83 5.27 -12.73
C ALA A 12 -6.30 3.82 -12.50
N LEU A 13 -7.60 3.55 -12.65
CA LEU A 13 -8.16 2.19 -12.54
C LEU A 13 -7.60 1.22 -13.60
N PHE A 14 -7.42 1.70 -14.84
CA PHE A 14 -6.81 0.90 -15.89
C PHE A 14 -5.35 0.55 -15.56
N LEU A 15 -4.57 1.53 -15.07
CA LEU A 15 -3.20 1.28 -14.65
C LEU A 15 -3.13 0.36 -13.41
N GLU A 16 -4.04 0.55 -12.48
CA GLU A 16 -4.13 -0.23 -11.25
C GLU A 16 -4.45 -1.70 -11.53
N THR A 17 -5.41 -2.00 -12.40
CA THR A 17 -5.73 -3.37 -12.82
C THR A 17 -4.53 -4.06 -13.48
N PHE A 18 -3.74 -3.34 -14.28
CA PHE A 18 -2.53 -3.86 -14.90
C PHE A 18 -1.45 -4.21 -13.86
N ILE A 19 -1.15 -3.26 -12.95
CA ILE A 19 -0.17 -3.46 -11.88
C ILE A 19 -0.62 -4.58 -10.92
N TYR A 20 -1.91 -4.65 -10.62
CA TYR A 20 -2.49 -5.72 -9.81
C TYR A 20 -2.30 -7.10 -10.47
N GLY A 21 -2.44 -7.21 -11.79
CA GLY A 21 -2.16 -8.45 -12.51
C GLY A 21 -0.70 -8.93 -12.32
N VAL A 22 0.25 -8.00 -12.41
CA VAL A 22 1.68 -8.28 -12.12
C VAL A 22 1.86 -8.73 -10.67
N PHE A 23 1.24 -8.03 -9.71
CA PHE A 23 1.29 -8.41 -8.30
C PHE A 23 0.70 -9.80 -8.05
N PHE A 24 -0.45 -10.11 -8.63
CA PHE A 24 -1.12 -11.41 -8.53
C PHE A 24 -0.23 -12.55 -9.03
N THR A 25 0.41 -12.37 -10.19
CA THR A 25 1.33 -13.38 -10.74
C THR A 25 2.56 -13.57 -9.86
N LEU A 26 3.18 -12.50 -9.35
CA LEU A 26 4.32 -12.58 -8.42
C LEU A 26 3.96 -13.28 -7.11
N CYS A 27 2.80 -12.95 -6.52
CA CYS A 27 2.29 -13.64 -5.33
C CYS A 27 2.05 -15.12 -5.60
N THR A 28 1.45 -15.46 -6.74
CA THR A 28 1.19 -16.85 -7.13
C THR A 28 2.49 -17.63 -7.30
N ILE A 29 3.48 -17.08 -8.00
CA ILE A 29 4.81 -17.70 -8.14
C ILE A 29 5.46 -17.89 -6.77
N THR A 30 5.40 -16.89 -5.90
CA THR A 30 5.96 -16.96 -4.54
C THR A 30 5.32 -18.08 -3.73
N LEU A 31 3.99 -18.21 -3.78
CA LEU A 31 3.26 -19.30 -3.12
C LEU A 31 3.64 -20.67 -3.68
N ILE A 32 3.74 -20.81 -5.00
CA ILE A 32 4.15 -22.06 -5.65
C ILE A 32 5.56 -22.45 -5.23
N VAL A 33 6.51 -21.51 -5.26
CA VAL A 33 7.90 -21.73 -4.85
C VAL A 33 7.96 -22.17 -3.38
N LEU A 34 7.20 -21.50 -2.52
CA LEU A 34 7.21 -21.78 -1.08
C LEU A 34 6.56 -23.11 -0.71
N VAL A 35 5.63 -23.60 -1.53
CA VAL A 35 5.02 -24.94 -1.38
C VAL A 35 5.92 -26.02 -1.97
N ARG A 36 6.55 -25.77 -3.13
CA ARG A 36 7.31 -26.76 -3.90
C ARG A 36 8.73 -26.96 -3.41
N PHE A 37 9.40 -25.90 -2.95
CA PHE A 37 10.77 -25.93 -2.43
C PHE A 37 10.76 -25.84 -0.90
N ARG A 38 10.17 -26.84 -0.23
CA ARG A 38 10.22 -26.94 1.24
C ARG A 38 11.67 -26.91 1.71
N GLN A 39 12.08 -25.83 2.36
CA GLN A 39 13.30 -25.83 3.16
C GLN A 39 12.96 -26.43 4.54
N SER A 40 13.98 -26.96 5.22
CA SER A 40 13.83 -27.70 6.50
C SER A 40 13.12 -26.89 7.62
N ASP A 41 13.04 -25.55 7.50
CA ASP A 41 12.43 -24.66 8.49
C ASP A 41 10.92 -24.43 8.24
N ASN A 42 10.13 -25.46 8.57
CA ASN A 42 8.68 -25.53 8.32
C ASN A 42 7.87 -24.36 8.92
N ARG A 43 8.38 -23.67 9.96
CA ARG A 43 7.69 -22.52 10.59
C ARG A 43 7.82 -21.24 9.76
N ARG A 44 9.00 -20.98 9.19
CA ARG A 44 9.27 -19.78 8.39
C ARG A 44 8.47 -19.77 7.09
N ASP A 45 8.38 -20.94 6.44
CA ASP A 45 7.63 -21.12 5.20
C ASP A 45 6.11 -21.02 5.43
N GLY A 46 5.62 -21.39 6.62
CA GLY A 46 4.22 -21.16 7.01
C GLY A 46 3.89 -19.67 7.14
N TYR A 47 4.74 -18.91 7.84
CA TYR A 47 4.54 -17.48 8.07
C TYR A 47 4.56 -16.66 6.76
N LEU A 48 5.52 -16.95 5.88
CA LEU A 48 5.61 -16.28 4.58
C LEU A 48 4.41 -16.56 3.67
N ARG A 49 3.88 -17.79 3.67
CA ARG A 49 2.65 -18.12 2.94
C ARG A 49 1.45 -17.34 3.46
N LEU A 50 1.32 -17.26 4.79
CA LEU A 50 0.24 -16.51 5.43
C LEU A 50 0.30 -15.03 5.03
N ILE A 51 1.47 -14.40 5.13
CA ILE A 51 1.61 -12.98 4.76
C ILE A 51 1.31 -12.76 3.27
N ALA A 52 1.83 -13.61 2.38
CA ALA A 52 1.55 -13.51 0.96
C ALA A 52 0.05 -13.63 0.66
N GLY A 53 -0.67 -14.49 1.38
CA GLY A 53 -2.13 -14.60 1.29
C GLY A 53 -2.85 -13.34 1.78
N ILE A 54 -2.46 -12.80 2.93
CA ILE A 54 -3.04 -11.56 3.49
C ILE A 54 -2.84 -10.39 2.52
N MET A 55 -1.63 -10.24 2.01
CA MET A 55 -1.24 -9.26 1.00
C MET A 55 -2.09 -9.35 -0.27
N LEU A 56 -2.39 -10.58 -0.71
CA LEU A 56 -3.24 -10.81 -1.87
C LEU A 56 -4.67 -10.36 -1.60
N VAL A 57 -5.25 -10.78 -0.47
CA VAL A 57 -6.62 -10.43 -0.08
C VAL A 57 -6.78 -8.91 0.08
N LEU A 58 -5.82 -8.23 0.70
CA LEU A 58 -5.82 -6.78 0.85
C LEU A 58 -5.74 -6.07 -0.50
N ALA A 59 -4.85 -6.51 -1.40
CA ALA A 59 -4.75 -5.95 -2.74
C ALA A 59 -6.04 -6.17 -3.58
N THR A 60 -6.64 -7.36 -3.50
CA THR A 60 -7.91 -7.64 -4.16
C THR A 60 -9.03 -6.76 -3.61
N SER A 61 -9.08 -6.59 -2.28
CA SER A 61 -10.09 -5.74 -1.62
C SER A 61 -9.95 -4.28 -2.04
N HIS A 62 -8.72 -3.77 -2.12
CA HIS A 62 -8.43 -2.42 -2.62
C HIS A 62 -8.96 -2.23 -4.04
N LEU A 63 -8.62 -3.15 -4.96
CA LEU A 63 -9.08 -3.07 -6.35
C LEU A 63 -10.61 -3.16 -6.47
N ILE A 64 -11.27 -4.00 -5.66
CA ILE A 64 -12.72 -4.11 -5.65
C ILE A 64 -13.36 -2.79 -5.20
N LEU A 65 -12.86 -2.15 -4.14
CA LEU A 65 -13.39 -0.85 -3.71
C LEU A 65 -13.23 0.20 -4.80
N ASP A 66 -12.10 0.19 -5.49
CA ASP A 66 -11.83 1.09 -6.59
C ASP A 66 -12.78 0.88 -7.77
N PHE A 67 -13.05 -0.38 -8.11
CA PHE A 67 -14.04 -0.72 -9.13
C PHE A 67 -15.46 -0.30 -8.72
N VAL A 68 -15.86 -0.55 -7.47
CA VAL A 68 -17.19 -0.14 -6.94
C VAL A 68 -17.34 1.38 -6.99
N ARG A 69 -16.31 2.14 -6.60
CA ARG A 69 -16.31 3.60 -6.68
C ARG A 69 -16.46 4.09 -8.12
N ALA A 70 -15.78 3.45 -9.07
CA ALA A 70 -15.92 3.74 -10.48
C ALA A 70 -17.34 3.49 -10.98
N VAL A 71 -17.92 2.33 -10.65
CA VAL A 71 -19.29 2.00 -11.06
C VAL A 71 -20.30 3.00 -10.48
N HIS A 72 -20.17 3.37 -9.21
CA HIS A 72 -21.04 4.38 -8.61
C HIS A 72 -20.94 5.73 -9.35
N ALA A 73 -19.72 6.21 -9.58
CA ALA A 73 -19.51 7.52 -10.20
C ALA A 73 -19.87 7.58 -11.70
N PHE A 74 -19.71 6.48 -12.45
CA PHE A 74 -19.95 6.46 -13.90
C PHE A 74 -21.31 5.90 -14.32
N VAL A 75 -21.93 5.04 -13.52
CA VAL A 75 -23.14 4.28 -13.91
C VAL A 75 -24.35 4.68 -13.09
N ILE A 76 -24.23 4.81 -11.76
CA ILE A 76 -25.37 4.98 -10.86
C ILE A 76 -25.77 6.47 -10.75
N ASP A 77 -24.80 7.36 -10.53
CA ASP A 77 -25.08 8.79 -10.35
C ASP A 77 -25.22 9.57 -11.67
N ARG A 78 -25.25 8.88 -12.81
CA ARG A 78 -25.44 9.50 -14.13
C ARG A 78 -26.80 10.16 -14.29
N ASP A 79 -27.84 9.62 -13.64
CA ASP A 79 -29.23 10.03 -13.84
C ASP A 79 -29.80 10.91 -12.70
N GLU A 80 -29.26 10.84 -11.48
CA GLU A 80 -29.73 11.65 -10.34
C GLU A 80 -28.96 13.00 -10.17
N LEU A 81 -27.71 13.11 -10.62
CA LEU A 81 -26.86 14.31 -10.46
C LEU A 81 -26.86 15.25 -11.69
N ALA A 82 -28.03 15.37 -12.34
CA ALA A 82 -28.23 16.13 -13.58
C ALA A 82 -27.77 17.61 -13.59
N PRO A 83 -27.46 18.32 -12.48
CA PRO A 83 -26.81 19.63 -12.58
C PRO A 83 -25.28 19.66 -12.35
N ILE A 84 -24.65 18.63 -11.75
CA ILE A 84 -23.28 18.77 -11.18
C ILE A 84 -22.30 17.67 -11.62
N GLY A 85 -22.78 16.51 -12.09
CA GLY A 85 -21.95 15.47 -12.72
C GLY A 85 -21.02 14.68 -11.77
N PRO A 86 -20.26 13.69 -12.30
CA PRO A 86 -19.44 12.75 -11.52
C PRO A 86 -18.38 13.40 -10.63
N ALA A 87 -17.93 14.61 -10.99
CA ALA A 87 -16.90 15.35 -10.28
C ALA A 87 -17.30 15.67 -8.83
N ALA A 88 -18.58 16.00 -8.56
CA ALA A 88 -19.06 16.29 -7.21
C ALA A 88 -19.10 15.05 -6.30
N TYR A 89 -19.25 13.84 -6.86
CA TYR A 89 -19.15 12.61 -6.09
C TYR A 89 -17.70 12.37 -5.63
N TYR A 90 -16.73 12.61 -6.53
CA TYR A 90 -15.30 12.47 -6.22
C TYR A 90 -14.73 13.58 -5.31
N GLU A 91 -15.35 14.76 -5.27
CA GLU A 91 -15.00 15.86 -4.35
C GLU A 91 -15.31 15.53 -2.87
N SER A 92 -16.16 14.52 -2.61
CA SER A 92 -16.49 14.10 -1.24
C SER A 92 -15.40 13.19 -0.66
N LEU A 93 -14.36 13.80 -0.09
CA LEU A 93 -13.26 13.07 0.57
C LEU A 93 -13.69 12.31 1.84
N ASN A 94 -14.78 12.72 2.48
CA ASN A 94 -15.36 12.02 3.63
C ASN A 94 -16.20 10.80 3.24
N ALA A 95 -16.28 10.44 1.95
CA ALA A 95 -17.04 9.28 1.53
C ALA A 95 -16.46 8.02 2.21
N PRO A 96 -17.30 7.18 2.83
CA PRO A 96 -16.83 6.01 3.57
C PRO A 96 -16.03 5.03 2.68
N LEU A 97 -16.35 4.97 1.38
CA LEU A 97 -15.61 4.19 0.39
C LEU A 97 -14.18 4.71 0.17
N PHE A 98 -14.00 6.03 0.16
CA PHE A 98 -12.68 6.63 -0.01
C PHE A 98 -11.81 6.38 1.22
N LEU A 99 -12.36 6.58 2.43
CA LEU A 99 -11.66 6.26 3.68
C LEU A 99 -11.31 4.76 3.77
N ALA A 100 -12.24 3.87 3.40
CA ALA A 100 -12.00 2.43 3.39
C ALA A 100 -10.85 2.05 2.45
N LYS A 101 -10.81 2.63 1.23
CA LYS A 101 -9.70 2.47 0.30
C LYS A 101 -8.38 2.93 0.92
N THR A 102 -8.34 4.13 1.49
CA THR A 102 -7.12 4.68 2.11
C THR A 102 -6.60 3.80 3.24
N VAL A 103 -7.49 3.28 4.09
CA VAL A 103 -7.12 2.38 5.19
C VAL A 103 -6.60 1.03 4.67
N LEU A 104 -7.22 0.47 3.63
CA LEU A 104 -6.73 -0.76 2.99
C LEU A 104 -5.35 -0.56 2.38
N TYR A 105 -5.15 0.54 1.65
CA TYR A 105 -3.86 0.91 1.08
C TYR A 105 -2.79 1.06 2.17
N TRP A 106 -3.10 1.81 3.23
CA TRP A 106 -2.20 1.99 4.36
C TRP A 106 -1.83 0.67 5.04
N THR A 107 -2.81 -0.19 5.28
CA THR A 107 -2.60 -1.52 5.86
C THR A 107 -1.73 -2.39 4.97
N GLN A 108 -1.97 -2.35 3.65
CA GLN A 108 -1.17 -3.07 2.67
C GLN A 108 0.30 -2.61 2.71
N THR A 109 0.56 -1.31 2.71
CA THR A 109 1.93 -0.78 2.82
C THR A 109 2.59 -1.20 4.12
N MET A 110 1.88 -1.14 5.25
CA MET A 110 2.42 -1.53 6.56
C MET A 110 2.86 -2.98 6.61
N VAL A 111 2.05 -3.88 6.07
CA VAL A 111 2.43 -5.29 5.96
C VAL A 111 3.64 -5.44 5.02
N GLY A 112 3.74 -4.63 3.98
CA GLY A 112 4.84 -4.66 2.99
C GLY A 112 6.17 -4.26 3.59
N ASP A 113 6.20 -3.10 4.26
CA ASP A 113 7.38 -2.63 4.98
C ASP A 113 7.79 -3.63 6.06
N GLY A 114 6.83 -4.19 6.80
CA GLY A 114 7.08 -5.23 7.80
C GLY A 114 7.81 -6.46 7.23
N VAL A 115 7.42 -6.92 6.03
CA VAL A 115 8.11 -8.03 5.35
C VAL A 115 9.56 -7.68 5.01
N ILE A 116 9.80 -6.46 4.53
CA ILE A 116 11.13 -6.00 4.14
C ILE A 116 12.05 -5.88 5.35
N VAL A 117 11.54 -5.31 6.45
CA VAL A 117 12.23 -5.21 7.73
C VAL A 117 12.54 -6.60 8.30
N TRP A 118 11.59 -7.53 8.22
CA TRP A 118 11.80 -8.92 8.63
C TRP A 118 12.87 -9.62 7.78
N ARG A 119 12.88 -9.42 6.46
CA ARG A 119 13.93 -9.97 5.59
C ARG A 119 15.30 -9.43 5.97
N CYS A 120 15.40 -8.12 6.22
CA CYS A 120 16.64 -7.49 6.68
C CYS A 120 17.11 -8.11 8.01
N TYR A 121 16.21 -8.28 8.98
CA TYR A 121 16.50 -8.92 10.27
C TYR A 121 17.09 -10.32 10.12
N VAL A 122 16.54 -11.13 9.21
CA VAL A 122 17.05 -12.49 8.96
C VAL A 122 18.42 -12.47 8.29
N VAL A 123 18.66 -11.55 7.35
CA VAL A 123 19.95 -11.43 6.64
C VAL A 123 21.09 -11.04 7.59
N TYR A 124 20.84 -10.16 8.55
CA TYR A 124 21.84 -9.73 9.54
C TYR A 124 21.98 -10.67 10.76
N GLY A 125 21.54 -11.93 10.63
CA GLY A 125 21.70 -12.92 11.69
C GLY A 125 20.96 -12.55 12.98
N ARG A 126 19.78 -11.94 12.87
CA ARG A 126 18.90 -11.58 14.01
C ARG A 126 19.45 -10.49 14.95
N ARG A 127 20.41 -9.68 14.49
CA ARG A 127 20.93 -8.53 15.26
C ARG A 127 19.96 -7.34 15.23
N ILE A 128 19.31 -7.08 16.36
CA ILE A 128 18.26 -6.05 16.50
C ILE A 128 18.79 -4.63 16.22
N LEU A 129 20.08 -4.37 16.46
CA LEU A 129 20.69 -3.04 16.28
C LEU A 129 20.50 -2.48 14.85
N PHE A 130 20.57 -3.33 13.83
CA PHE A 130 20.40 -2.92 12.42
C PHE A 130 18.93 -2.73 12.02
N VAL A 131 18.00 -3.24 12.84
CA VAL A 131 16.56 -3.22 12.57
C VAL A 131 15.84 -2.16 13.41
N ALA A 132 16.51 -1.64 14.45
CA ALA A 132 15.99 -0.56 15.27
C ALA A 132 15.65 0.69 14.43
N PHE A 133 16.53 1.07 13.50
CA PHE A 133 16.31 2.23 12.62
C PHE A 133 15.03 2.09 11.76
N PRO A 134 14.84 1.02 10.96
CA PRO A 134 13.61 0.89 10.17
C PRO A 134 12.36 0.65 11.02
N ILE A 135 12.47 0.09 12.23
CA ILE A 135 11.32 0.00 13.16
C ILE A 135 10.86 1.38 13.61
N ILE A 136 11.79 2.29 13.93
CA ILE A 136 11.44 3.67 14.31
C ILE A 136 10.75 4.38 13.15
N LEU A 137 11.26 4.22 11.93
CA LEU A 137 10.62 4.78 10.74
C LEU A 137 9.22 4.19 10.53
N MET A 138 9.03 2.89 10.76
CA MET A 138 7.73 2.22 10.62
C MET A 138 6.69 2.77 11.61
N LEU A 139 7.10 3.16 12.82
CA LEU A 139 6.22 3.89 13.75
C LEU A 139 5.83 5.26 13.20
N GLY A 140 6.76 5.96 12.55
CA GLY A 140 6.46 7.22 11.86
C GLY A 140 5.47 7.04 10.70
N VAL A 141 5.61 5.96 9.93
CA VAL A 141 4.66 5.60 8.86
C VAL A 141 3.27 5.27 9.43
N PHE A 142 3.21 4.58 10.58
CA PHE A 142 1.94 4.32 11.26
C PHE A 142 1.27 5.62 11.70
N VAL A 143 2.00 6.50 12.40
CA VAL A 143 1.46 7.80 12.87
C VAL A 143 1.01 8.67 11.71
N SER A 144 1.85 8.81 10.67
CA SER A 144 1.49 9.61 9.50
C SER A 144 0.26 9.05 8.76
N GLY A 145 0.14 7.72 8.63
CA GLY A 145 -1.05 7.08 8.05
C GLY A 145 -2.33 7.38 8.84
N VAL A 146 -2.29 7.29 10.18
CA VAL A 146 -3.42 7.66 11.04
C VAL A 146 -3.79 9.13 10.86
N GLN A 147 -2.79 10.02 10.78
CA GLN A 147 -3.05 11.45 10.56
C GLN A 147 -3.67 11.72 9.19
N VAL A 148 -3.23 11.03 8.13
CA VAL A 148 -3.85 11.13 6.79
C VAL A 148 -5.32 10.73 6.86
N VAL A 149 -5.64 9.59 7.47
CA VAL A 149 -7.04 9.14 7.60
C VAL A 149 -7.86 10.13 8.44
N ASN A 150 -7.30 10.66 9.53
CA ASN A 150 -7.96 11.64 10.38
C ASN A 150 -8.24 12.97 9.66
N SER A 151 -7.25 13.47 8.91
CA SER A 151 -7.39 14.66 8.07
C SER A 151 -8.45 14.46 6.98
N LEU A 152 -8.48 13.27 6.37
CA LEU A 152 -9.48 12.93 5.35
C LEU A 152 -10.87 12.71 5.91
N ALA A 153 -11.02 12.30 7.18
CA ALA A 153 -12.33 12.11 7.81
C ALA A 153 -12.97 13.44 8.27
N HIS A 154 -12.17 14.48 8.46
CA HIS A 154 -12.61 15.82 8.86
C HIS A 154 -12.51 16.83 7.70
N ALA A 155 -12.33 16.36 6.47
CA ALA A 155 -12.23 17.23 5.30
C ALA A 155 -13.57 17.96 5.08
N THR A 156 -13.54 19.25 4.78
CA THR A 156 -14.74 20.01 4.44
C THR A 156 -15.14 19.76 2.98
N LEU A 157 -16.43 19.81 2.64
CA LEU A 157 -16.87 19.66 1.24
C LEU A 157 -16.13 20.67 0.33
N GLY A 158 -15.50 20.18 -0.74
CA GLY A 158 -14.73 20.98 -1.70
C GLY A 158 -13.26 21.22 -1.34
N SER A 159 -12.74 20.62 -0.26
CA SER A 159 -11.29 20.64 0.01
C SER A 159 -10.59 19.52 -0.74
N ASP A 160 -9.49 19.83 -1.42
CA ASP A 160 -8.66 18.84 -2.10
C ASP A 160 -7.78 18.03 -1.13
N ILE A 161 -7.51 16.77 -1.50
CA ILE A 161 -6.57 15.88 -0.79
C ILE A 161 -5.19 16.56 -0.71
N PHE A 162 -4.84 17.24 -1.79
CA PHE A 162 -3.57 17.94 -2.01
C PHE A 162 -3.41 19.20 -1.16
N THR A 163 -4.44 19.67 -0.45
CA THR A 163 -4.30 20.80 0.48
C THR A 163 -4.54 20.37 1.92
N THR A 164 -5.37 19.34 2.13
CA THR A 164 -5.80 18.91 3.46
C THR A 164 -4.81 17.97 4.14
N ALA A 165 -4.16 17.08 3.36
CA ALA A 165 -3.31 16.01 3.89
C ALA A 165 -1.90 15.97 3.28
N GLU A 166 -1.53 16.92 2.42
CA GLU A 166 -0.29 16.93 1.64
C GLU A 166 0.97 16.68 2.48
N ASN A 167 1.12 17.40 3.60
CA ASN A 167 2.29 17.29 4.47
C ASN A 167 2.42 15.87 5.05
N TRP A 168 1.32 15.30 5.54
CA TRP A 168 1.31 13.96 6.14
C TRP A 168 1.51 12.87 5.09
N ILE A 169 0.92 13.04 3.90
CA ILE A 169 1.13 12.16 2.75
C ILE A 169 2.61 12.17 2.32
N THR A 170 3.23 13.34 2.25
CA THR A 170 4.65 13.48 1.89
C THR A 170 5.53 12.77 2.92
N VAL A 171 5.30 13.01 4.21
CA VAL A 171 6.01 12.32 5.29
C VAL A 171 5.83 10.80 5.18
N TYR A 172 4.61 10.33 4.97
CA TYR A 172 4.29 8.90 4.81
C TYR A 172 5.10 8.25 3.68
N PHE A 173 5.12 8.86 2.50
CA PHE A 173 5.85 8.34 1.33
C PHE A 173 7.37 8.38 1.53
N VAL A 174 7.91 9.48 2.08
CA VAL A 174 9.34 9.62 2.33
C VAL A 174 9.83 8.57 3.33
N LEU A 175 9.09 8.36 4.42
CA LEU A 175 9.44 7.36 5.43
C LEU A 175 9.39 5.94 4.85
N THR A 176 8.33 5.61 4.12
CA THR A 176 8.18 4.31 3.44
C THR A 176 9.34 4.06 2.47
N MET A 177 9.66 5.03 1.60
CA MET A 177 10.79 4.92 0.68
C MET A 177 12.12 4.75 1.41
N THR A 178 12.31 5.46 2.53
CA THR A 178 13.54 5.36 3.33
C THR A 178 13.71 3.96 3.92
N ILE A 179 12.64 3.36 4.45
CA ILE A 179 12.63 1.98 4.95
C ILE A 179 13.01 1.01 3.83
N ASN A 180 12.36 1.15 2.68
CA ASN A 180 12.57 0.30 1.51
C ASN A 180 14.01 0.37 1.00
N LEU A 181 14.56 1.58 0.85
CA LEU A 181 15.92 1.81 0.37
C LEU A 181 16.96 1.30 1.38
N TYR A 182 16.78 1.62 2.66
CA TYR A 182 17.69 1.19 3.72
C TYR A 182 17.74 -0.35 3.80
N CYS A 183 16.59 -1.00 3.93
CA CYS A 183 16.54 -2.46 4.10
C CYS A 183 17.00 -3.20 2.84
N SER A 184 16.68 -2.69 1.65
CA SER A 184 17.13 -3.28 0.39
C SER A 184 18.63 -3.12 0.20
N GLY A 185 19.18 -1.94 0.47
CA GLY A 185 20.61 -1.68 0.41
C GLY A 185 21.40 -2.52 1.43
N ALA A 186 20.93 -2.56 2.67
CA ALA A 186 21.51 -3.36 3.75
C ALA A 186 21.52 -4.86 3.38
N SER A 187 20.41 -5.36 2.83
CA SER A 187 20.31 -6.75 2.38
C SER A 187 21.28 -7.11 1.24
N HIS A 188 21.60 -6.15 0.36
CA HIS A 188 22.62 -6.35 -0.68
C HIS A 188 24.04 -6.28 -0.12
N GLY A 189 24.32 -5.30 0.75
CA GLY A 189 25.64 -5.15 1.39
C GLY A 189 26.05 -6.38 2.20
N ALA A 190 25.10 -6.99 2.93
CA ALA A 190 25.34 -8.20 3.70
C ALA A 190 25.62 -9.44 2.83
N ARG A 191 25.14 -9.49 1.58
CA ARG A 191 25.47 -10.58 0.63
C ARG A 191 26.86 -10.46 0.04
N LEU A 192 27.40 -9.24 -0.03
CA LEU A 192 28.74 -8.95 -0.58
C LEU A 192 29.85 -9.09 0.43
N GLN A 193 29.53 -9.23 1.72
CA GLN A 193 30.47 -9.64 2.76
C GLN A 193 30.38 -11.17 2.87
N PRO A 194 31.09 -11.96 2.04
CA PRO A 194 31.18 -13.39 2.29
C PRO A 194 31.73 -13.55 3.70
N MET A 195 31.04 -14.37 4.49
CA MET A 195 31.40 -14.74 5.85
C MET A 195 32.91 -14.98 5.94
N ALA A 196 33.64 -14.00 6.48
CA ALA A 196 35.03 -14.16 6.88
C ALA A 196 35.01 -14.93 8.21
N TYR A 197 34.89 -16.24 8.12
CA TYR A 197 35.22 -17.19 9.19
C TYR A 197 35.77 -18.47 8.57
#